data_AF-A0A1M5BBQ3-F1
#
_entry.id   AF-A0A1M5BBQ3-F1
#
_cell.length_a   1.000
_cell.length_b   1.000
_cell.length_c   1.000
_cell.angle_alpha   90.00
_cell.angle_beta   90.00
_cell.angle_gamma   90.00
#
_symmetry.space_group_name_H-M   'P 1'
#
loop_
_entity.id
_entity.type
_entity.pdbx_description
1 polymer ?
#
loop_
_entity_poly.entity_id
_entity_poly.type
_entity_poly.pdbx_seq_one_letter_code
_entity_poly.pdbx_strand_id
1 'polypeptide(L)'
;MGKEQFLGRWTLRILHNVIGNSEQCNDNDLVKMEAELRLVDDDHSFLVGEMVSEDRIWVVEGGVQLYSHPESITLRAIGKSNTSVAGQIFDLTGILLEQWRDGDQQRPAIVGTLIQTLGTGTIGSTYSFVAVSQELPYAIYRLPQTIVDHYADEVHRYHHLVWHVLRNSWYTLDASYREEIRKLDWQVWGNRYAIGPNAIINGSGEDFLFFHRQMVADYRMMMTQKGERMIEWESLPKPGESEAPDATIDDFSNRVPPIWEIPCAPAYRSRISVIKTDDFYWNRLCWLDYQFKNPAYLATLTLGELGSLLEFSVHNDLHLRWSNIPRDPITNEIVPTGRHDADFDSRWNDPKYDWLGEFFSSHVNPIFWRLHGWVDDRIEDWYYAHQHFHPGEIERIKKSGISWFKAGKWVLVKHPWVWPKTLGGYLSHHGHDMPGLREKRIESMKKVVRILYGSRSEERQKTSNKIGWIY
;
A
#
# COMPACT_ATOMS: atom_id res chain seq x y z
N MET A 1 -15.26 11.95 -12.63
CA MET A 1 -13.87 11.76 -12.18
C MET A 1 -13.04 12.91 -12.75
N GLY A 2 -11.74 13.01 -12.48
CA GLY A 2 -10.89 14.10 -13.01
C GLY A 2 -10.09 13.65 -14.24
N LYS A 3 -9.51 14.60 -14.98
CA LYS A 3 -8.63 14.36 -16.15
C LYS A 3 -7.43 13.44 -15.87
N GLU A 4 -7.10 13.23 -14.60
CA GLU A 4 -6.05 12.33 -14.11
C GLU A 4 -6.14 10.92 -14.69
N GLN A 5 -7.33 10.45 -15.07
CA GLN A 5 -7.53 9.12 -15.66
C GLN A 5 -6.96 8.96 -17.08
N PHE A 6 -6.67 10.07 -17.76
CA PHE A 6 -6.07 10.10 -19.09
C PHE A 6 -4.55 10.30 -19.05
N LEU A 7 -3.98 10.63 -17.89
CA LEU A 7 -2.56 10.92 -17.74
C LEU A 7 -1.71 9.65 -17.69
N GLY A 8 -0.41 9.80 -18.01
CA GLY A 8 0.57 8.72 -17.95
C GLY A 8 0.90 8.13 -19.31
N ARG A 9 1.44 6.91 -19.31
CA ARG A 9 1.85 6.19 -20.52
C ARG A 9 0.78 5.21 -20.97
N TRP A 10 0.60 5.11 -22.28
CA TRP A 10 -0.38 4.25 -22.92
C TRP A 10 0.26 3.49 -24.08
N THR A 11 0.02 2.19 -24.17
CA THR A 11 0.31 1.41 -25.37
C THR A 11 -0.84 1.63 -26.35
N LEU A 12 -0.59 2.45 -27.37
CA LEU A 12 -1.52 2.80 -28.43
C LEU A 12 -1.35 1.84 -29.61
N ARG A 13 -2.43 1.14 -29.97
CA ARG A 13 -2.50 0.30 -31.17
C ARG A 13 -3.49 0.92 -32.14
N ILE A 14 -3.00 1.27 -33.33
CA ILE A 14 -3.81 1.75 -34.45
C ILE A 14 -4.14 0.56 -35.33
N LEU A 15 -5.43 0.40 -35.63
CA LEU A 15 -5.99 -0.77 -36.30
C LEU A 15 -6.55 -0.38 -37.67
N HIS A 16 -6.35 -1.24 -38.66
CA HIS A 16 -7.04 -1.13 -39.94
C HIS A 16 -8.53 -1.45 -39.78
N ASN A 17 -9.40 -0.64 -40.39
CA ASN A 17 -10.85 -0.87 -40.40
C ASN A 17 -11.22 -1.91 -41.48
N VAL A 18 -10.84 -3.17 -41.28
CA VAL A 18 -11.08 -4.27 -42.22
C VAL A 18 -12.46 -4.90 -41.95
N ILE A 19 -13.27 -5.09 -43.01
CA ILE A 19 -14.65 -5.59 -42.93
C ILE A 19 -14.74 -7.08 -43.34
N GLY A 20 -13.63 -7.70 -43.76
CA GLY A 20 -13.60 -9.10 -44.24
C GLY A 20 -13.51 -10.15 -43.13
N ASN A 21 -14.03 -11.35 -43.39
CA ASN A 21 -13.86 -12.53 -42.52
C ASN A 21 -12.39 -12.92 -42.47
N SER A 22 -11.76 -12.74 -41.31
CA SER A 22 -10.36 -13.05 -41.10
C SER A 22 -10.17 -14.48 -40.61
N GLU A 23 -10.31 -15.48 -41.48
CA GLU A 23 -9.88 -16.84 -41.14
C GLU A 23 -8.33 -16.95 -41.05
N GLN A 24 -7.60 -15.87 -41.38
CA GLN A 24 -6.13 -15.78 -41.38
C GLN A 24 -5.59 -14.39 -40.99
N CYS A 25 -6.21 -13.64 -40.07
CA CYS A 25 -5.56 -12.40 -39.59
C CYS A 25 -4.32 -12.75 -38.78
N ASN A 26 -3.14 -12.55 -39.36
CA ASN A 26 -1.90 -12.39 -38.59
C ASN A 26 -1.86 -10.95 -38.02
N ASP A 27 -1.03 -10.71 -37.00
CA ASP A 27 -0.95 -9.38 -36.34
C ASP A 27 -0.64 -8.23 -37.32
N ASN A 28 0.07 -8.52 -38.41
CA ASN A 28 0.46 -7.55 -39.43
C ASN A 28 -0.71 -7.09 -40.32
N ASP A 29 -1.80 -7.85 -40.39
CA ASP A 29 -2.98 -7.51 -41.19
C ASP A 29 -3.96 -6.59 -40.45
N LEU A 30 -3.90 -6.58 -39.11
CA LEU A 30 -4.80 -5.78 -38.25
C LEU A 30 -4.13 -4.51 -37.71
N VAL A 31 -2.89 -4.62 -37.24
CA VAL A 31 -2.20 -3.52 -36.59
C VAL A 31 -1.44 -2.70 -37.62
N LYS A 32 -1.91 -1.48 -37.86
CA LYS A 32 -1.21 -0.49 -38.71
C LYS A 32 0.06 0.01 -38.04
N MET A 33 -0.03 0.29 -36.74
CA MET A 33 1.04 0.91 -35.97
C MET A 33 0.84 0.64 -34.48
N GLU A 34 1.92 0.29 -33.79
CA GLU A 34 2.01 0.39 -32.34
C GLU A 34 2.85 1.61 -31.97
N ALA A 35 2.38 2.35 -30.97
CA ALA A 35 3.05 3.54 -30.46
C ALA A 35 2.88 3.63 -28.95
N GLU A 36 3.81 4.32 -28.30
CA GLU A 36 3.63 4.78 -26.93
C GLU A 36 3.04 6.20 -26.96
N LEU A 37 1.89 6.38 -26.31
CA LEU A 37 1.28 7.68 -26.11
C LEU A 37 1.53 8.13 -24.67
N ARG A 38 2.21 9.25 -24.49
CA ARG A 38 2.50 9.87 -23.19
C ARG A 38 1.66 11.12 -23.06
N LEU A 39 0.86 11.22 -22.00
CA LEU A 39 0.00 12.37 -21.73
C LEU A 39 0.34 12.96 -20.36
N VAL A 40 0.59 14.27 -20.33
CA VAL A 40 0.85 15.06 -19.12
C VAL A 40 -0.13 16.22 -19.05
N ASP A 41 -0.25 16.79 -17.86
CA ASP A 41 -1.12 17.92 -17.61
C ASP A 41 -0.47 19.24 -18.08
N ASP A 42 -1.27 20.13 -18.68
CA ASP A 42 -0.87 21.47 -19.13
C ASP A 42 -1.76 22.57 -18.51
N ASP A 43 -3.09 22.37 -18.44
CA ASP A 43 -4.06 23.23 -17.72
C ASP A 43 -5.46 22.57 -17.58
N HIS A 44 -6.43 23.18 -16.88
CA HIS A 44 -7.74 22.66 -16.44
C HIS A 44 -8.46 21.63 -17.33
N SER A 45 -8.44 21.77 -18.67
CA SER A 45 -9.05 20.82 -19.61
C SER A 45 -8.14 20.38 -20.76
N PHE A 46 -6.88 20.81 -20.76
CA PHE A 46 -5.92 20.54 -21.84
C PHE A 46 -4.86 19.52 -21.40
N LEU A 47 -4.46 18.68 -22.36
CA LEU A 47 -3.43 17.66 -22.22
C LEU A 47 -2.38 17.91 -23.30
N VAL A 48 -1.12 17.72 -22.92
CA VAL A 48 0.01 17.75 -23.86
C VAL A 48 0.81 16.47 -23.72
N GLY A 49 1.63 16.16 -24.72
CA GLY A 49 2.33 14.88 -24.72
C GLY A 49 3.14 14.58 -25.96
N GLU A 50 3.53 13.31 -26.05
CA GLU A 50 4.20 12.75 -27.22
C GLU A 50 3.60 11.40 -27.58
N MET A 51 3.47 11.14 -28.87
CA MET A 51 3.21 9.81 -29.42
C MET A 51 4.51 9.35 -30.10
N VAL A 52 4.99 8.16 -29.76
CA VAL A 52 6.31 7.66 -30.21
C VAL A 52 6.14 6.27 -30.80
N SER A 53 6.59 6.06 -32.03
CA SER A 53 6.62 4.75 -32.68
C SER A 53 7.96 4.56 -33.38
N GLU A 54 8.80 3.68 -32.84
CA GLU A 54 10.18 3.50 -33.28
C GLU A 54 10.97 4.82 -33.21
N ASP A 55 11.44 5.35 -34.35
CA ASP A 55 12.13 6.63 -34.47
C ASP A 55 11.20 7.81 -34.81
N ARG A 56 9.89 7.56 -34.90
CA ARG A 56 8.87 8.54 -35.28
C ARG A 56 8.24 9.15 -34.05
N ILE A 57 8.21 10.49 -34.00
CA ILE A 57 7.71 11.24 -32.85
C ILE A 57 6.68 12.27 -33.33
N TRP A 58 5.52 12.28 -32.68
CA TRP A 58 4.52 13.31 -32.83
C TRP A 58 4.34 14.04 -31.50
N VAL A 59 4.32 15.38 -31.54
CA VAL A 59 3.90 16.19 -30.40
C VAL A 59 2.38 16.15 -30.33
N VAL A 60 1.85 15.89 -29.15
CA VAL A 60 0.41 15.70 -28.91
C VAL A 60 -0.13 16.88 -28.10
N GLU A 61 -1.25 17.42 -28.53
CA GLU A 61 -2.04 18.42 -27.80
C GLU A 61 -3.52 18.06 -27.88
N GLY A 62 -4.30 18.36 -26.86
CA GLY A 62 -5.73 18.05 -26.90
C GLY A 62 -6.45 18.35 -25.60
N GLY A 63 -7.69 17.89 -25.49
CA GLY A 63 -8.51 18.13 -24.30
C GLY A 63 -9.49 17.01 -24.01
N VAL A 64 -10.03 17.04 -22.79
CA VAL A 64 -10.97 16.05 -22.27
C VAL A 64 -12.35 16.66 -22.01
N GLN A 65 -13.39 15.85 -22.18
CA GLN A 65 -14.75 16.19 -21.78
C GLN A 65 -15.15 15.28 -20.61
N LEU A 66 -15.07 15.84 -19.39
CA LEU A 66 -15.31 15.13 -18.13
C LEU A 66 -16.79 15.04 -17.74
N TYR A 67 -17.66 15.75 -18.45
CA TYR A 67 -19.11 15.78 -18.18
C TYR A 67 -19.91 14.93 -19.18
N SER A 68 -19.25 14.29 -20.15
CA SER A 68 -19.87 13.28 -21.01
C SER A 68 -19.82 11.93 -20.30
N HIS A 69 -20.82 11.07 -20.54
CA HIS A 69 -20.76 9.65 -20.17
C HIS A 69 -20.96 8.82 -21.44
N PRO A 70 -19.93 8.07 -21.90
CA PRO A 70 -18.60 7.95 -21.29
C PRO A 70 -17.76 9.25 -21.37
N GLU A 71 -16.78 9.40 -20.47
CA GLU A 71 -15.79 10.50 -20.52
C GLU A 71 -14.98 10.37 -21.81
N SER A 72 -14.73 11.50 -22.50
CA SER A 72 -14.10 11.48 -23.83
C SER A 72 -12.87 12.38 -23.94
N ILE A 73 -12.02 12.08 -24.92
CA ILE A 73 -10.77 12.77 -25.20
C ILE A 73 -10.66 13.09 -26.69
N THR A 74 -10.13 14.27 -27.01
CA THR A 74 -9.77 14.67 -28.38
C THR A 74 -8.33 15.12 -28.40
N LEU A 75 -7.52 14.54 -29.28
CA LEU A 75 -6.10 14.82 -29.41
C LEU A 75 -5.73 15.13 -30.86
N ARG A 76 -4.70 15.95 -31.02
CA ARG A 76 -4.00 16.21 -32.28
C ARG A 76 -2.54 15.83 -32.10
N ALA A 77 -2.03 14.98 -32.98
CA ALA A 77 -0.64 14.55 -33.01
C ALA A 77 0.06 15.11 -34.25
N ILE A 78 1.08 15.95 -34.06
CA ILE A 78 1.81 16.66 -35.11
C ILE A 78 3.23 16.12 -35.21
N GLY A 79 3.61 15.61 -36.37
CA GLY A 79 4.91 15.01 -36.60
C GLY A 79 6.05 16.01 -36.43
N LYS A 80 7.03 15.65 -35.61
CA LYS A 80 8.13 16.52 -35.21
C LYS A 80 9.03 16.81 -36.41
N SER A 81 9.45 18.07 -36.57
CA SER A 81 10.09 18.60 -37.79
C SER A 81 11.39 17.89 -38.20
N ASN A 82 12.05 17.21 -37.27
CA ASN A 82 13.32 16.51 -37.44
C ASN A 82 13.17 14.98 -37.51
N THR A 83 11.97 14.48 -37.79
CA THR A 83 11.67 13.04 -37.91
C THR A 83 11.13 12.70 -39.29
N SER A 84 11.08 11.41 -39.64
CA SER A 84 10.53 10.92 -40.91
C SER A 84 9.04 11.21 -41.09
N VAL A 85 8.36 11.68 -40.03
CA VAL A 85 6.93 12.02 -40.00
C VAL A 85 6.67 13.53 -39.97
N ALA A 86 7.69 14.36 -40.22
CA ALA A 86 7.55 15.81 -40.26
C ALA A 86 6.39 16.25 -41.19
N GLY A 87 5.49 17.08 -40.65
CA GLY A 87 4.30 17.54 -41.38
C GLY A 87 3.14 16.54 -41.43
N GLN A 88 3.27 15.34 -40.86
CA GLN A 88 2.14 14.44 -40.67
C GLN A 88 1.26 14.93 -39.52
N ILE A 89 -0.06 14.90 -39.71
CA ILE A 89 -1.02 15.26 -38.68
C ILE A 89 -2.05 14.14 -38.54
N PHE A 90 -2.26 13.70 -37.30
CA PHE A 90 -3.35 12.83 -36.91
C PHE A 90 -4.27 13.55 -35.95
N ASP A 91 -5.58 13.40 -36.15
CA ASP A 91 -6.59 13.81 -35.18
C ASP A 91 -7.24 12.54 -34.60
N LEU A 92 -7.32 12.46 -33.27
CA LEU A 92 -7.86 11.33 -32.51
C LEU A 92 -9.06 11.78 -31.71
N THR A 93 -10.10 10.95 -31.67
CA THR A 93 -11.20 11.08 -30.72
C THR A 93 -11.48 9.72 -30.08
N GLY A 94 -11.64 9.69 -28.77
CA GLY A 94 -11.85 8.44 -28.05
C GLY A 94 -12.65 8.62 -26.77
N ILE A 95 -13.06 7.49 -26.22
CA ILE A 95 -13.78 7.37 -24.96
C ILE A 95 -12.98 6.51 -24.00
N LEU A 96 -12.98 6.88 -22.73
CA LEU A 96 -12.47 6.02 -21.66
C LEU A 96 -13.50 4.92 -21.39
N LEU A 97 -13.09 3.67 -21.47
CA LEU A 97 -13.98 2.53 -21.25
C LEU A 97 -14.34 2.41 -19.77
N GLU A 98 -15.61 2.08 -19.53
CA GLU A 98 -16.07 1.64 -18.22
C GLU A 98 -15.39 0.33 -17.82
N GLN A 99 -15.04 0.22 -16.54
CA GLN A 99 -14.52 -1.02 -15.99
C GLN A 99 -15.68 -1.91 -15.57
N TRP A 100 -15.60 -3.19 -15.95
CA TRP A 100 -16.55 -4.21 -15.50
C TRP A 100 -16.42 -4.40 -14.00
N ARG A 101 -17.56 -4.53 -13.32
CA ARG A 101 -17.61 -4.75 -11.87
C ARG A 101 -16.75 -5.96 -11.44
N ASP A 102 -16.82 -7.04 -12.22
CA ASP A 102 -16.18 -8.33 -11.91
C ASP A 102 -14.95 -8.64 -12.79
N GLY A 103 -14.44 -7.66 -13.55
CA GLY A 103 -13.34 -7.92 -14.48
C GLY A 103 -11.99 -8.02 -13.78
N ASP A 104 -11.27 -9.10 -14.05
CA ASP A 104 -9.91 -9.35 -13.55
C ASP A 104 -8.86 -8.61 -14.39
N GLN A 105 -7.80 -8.11 -13.75
CA GLN A 105 -6.65 -7.43 -14.38
C GLN A 105 -7.00 -6.32 -15.38
N GLN A 106 -8.14 -5.65 -15.18
CA GLN A 106 -8.56 -4.56 -16.05
C GLN A 106 -7.60 -3.39 -15.96
N ARG A 107 -7.15 -2.91 -17.12
CA ARG A 107 -6.42 -1.66 -17.24
C ARG A 107 -7.33 -0.60 -17.83
N PRO A 108 -7.20 0.66 -17.42
CA PRO A 108 -7.84 1.76 -18.12
C PRO A 108 -7.51 1.68 -19.61
N ALA A 109 -8.53 1.81 -20.45
CA ALA A 109 -8.39 1.73 -21.90
C ALA A 109 -9.20 2.82 -22.56
N ILE A 110 -8.59 3.52 -23.51
CA ILE A 110 -9.25 4.49 -24.38
C ILE A 110 -9.47 3.81 -25.71
N VAL A 111 -10.70 3.86 -26.21
CA VAL A 111 -11.04 3.32 -27.54
C VAL A 111 -11.66 4.41 -28.38
N GLY A 112 -11.27 4.46 -29.65
CA GLY A 112 -11.71 5.55 -30.51
C GLY A 112 -11.35 5.40 -31.97
N THR A 113 -11.43 6.53 -32.67
CA THR A 113 -11.08 6.66 -34.08
C THR A 113 -9.97 7.70 -34.26
N LEU A 114 -9.13 7.45 -35.25
CA LEU A 114 -8.04 8.33 -35.66
C LEU A 114 -8.19 8.60 -37.16
N ILE A 115 -7.99 9.85 -37.57
CA ILE A 115 -7.95 10.25 -38.97
C ILE A 115 -6.60 10.87 -39.31
N GLN A 116 -6.07 10.51 -40.49
CA GLN A 116 -4.88 11.16 -41.03
C GLN A 116 -5.27 12.45 -41.77
N THR A 117 -5.10 13.59 -41.12
CA THR A 117 -5.48 14.91 -41.64
C THR A 117 -4.44 15.50 -42.59
N LEU A 118 -3.15 15.19 -42.37
CA LEU A 118 -2.05 15.60 -43.26
C LEU A 118 -0.95 14.52 -43.29
N GLY A 119 -0.19 14.41 -44.38
CA GLY A 119 1.02 13.57 -44.46
C GLY A 119 1.17 12.82 -45.78
N THR A 120 2.09 11.84 -45.80
CA THR A 120 2.56 11.13 -47.02
C THR A 120 1.70 9.92 -47.44
N GLY A 121 0.53 9.72 -46.81
CA GLY A 121 -0.43 8.67 -47.13
C GLY A 121 -1.73 9.22 -47.72
N THR A 122 -2.76 8.37 -47.82
CA THR A 122 -4.10 8.81 -48.24
C THR A 122 -4.72 9.69 -47.16
N ILE A 123 -4.71 11.01 -47.38
CA ILE A 123 -5.37 11.99 -46.51
C ILE A 123 -6.85 11.62 -46.36
N GLY A 124 -7.35 11.72 -45.13
CA GLY A 124 -8.71 11.33 -44.77
C GLY A 124 -8.86 9.84 -44.45
N SER A 125 -7.77 9.05 -44.47
CA SER A 125 -7.83 7.66 -44.01
C SER A 125 -8.19 7.60 -42.53
N THR A 126 -9.20 6.80 -42.21
CA THR A 126 -9.69 6.59 -40.84
C THR A 126 -9.28 5.21 -40.36
N TYR A 127 -8.90 5.16 -39.09
CA TYR A 127 -8.48 3.97 -38.35
C TYR A 127 -9.22 3.91 -37.02
N SER A 128 -9.33 2.72 -36.46
CA SER A 128 -9.69 2.54 -35.05
C SER A 128 -8.43 2.51 -34.21
N PHE A 129 -8.53 2.87 -32.93
CA PHE A 129 -7.43 2.69 -32.00
C PHE A 129 -7.90 2.14 -30.65
N VAL A 130 -6.98 1.45 -29.98
CA VAL A 130 -7.07 1.08 -28.57
C VAL A 130 -5.80 1.55 -27.89
N ALA A 131 -5.93 2.40 -26.86
CA ALA A 131 -4.84 2.80 -26.00
C ALA A 131 -5.04 2.16 -24.64
N VAL A 132 -4.15 1.25 -24.24
CA VAL A 132 -4.21 0.59 -22.93
C VAL A 132 -3.20 1.24 -22.02
N SER A 133 -3.62 1.65 -20.83
CA SER A 133 -2.73 2.28 -19.86
C SER A 133 -1.58 1.34 -19.50
N GLN A 134 -0.35 1.85 -19.62
CA GLN A 134 0.84 1.16 -19.13
C GLN A 134 0.97 1.33 -17.61
N GLU A 135 0.27 2.29 -17.02
CA GLU A 135 0.21 2.45 -15.57
C GLU A 135 -0.30 1.16 -14.95
N LEU A 136 0.58 0.54 -14.16
CA LEU A 136 0.31 -0.73 -13.54
C LEU A 136 -0.65 -0.51 -12.35
N PRO A 137 -1.52 -1.49 -12.01
CA PRO A 137 -2.18 -1.47 -10.73
C PRO A 137 -1.11 -1.32 -9.63
N TYR A 138 -1.36 -0.44 -8.66
CA TYR A 138 -0.40 0.15 -7.71
C TYR A 138 0.34 -0.83 -6.76
N ALA A 139 0.36 -2.13 -7.06
CA ALA A 139 1.30 -3.09 -6.50
C ALA A 139 1.78 -4.03 -7.62
N ILE A 140 2.87 -3.67 -8.30
CA ILE A 140 3.46 -4.51 -9.37
C ILE A 140 4.10 -5.76 -8.78
N TYR A 141 4.68 -5.63 -7.59
CA TYR A 141 5.31 -6.76 -6.93
C TYR A 141 4.25 -7.68 -6.32
N ARG A 142 4.03 -8.84 -6.93
CA ARG A 142 3.18 -9.89 -6.34
C ARG A 142 4.05 -10.78 -5.46
N LEU A 143 3.66 -10.89 -4.19
CA LEU A 143 4.24 -11.89 -3.30
C LEU A 143 3.89 -13.30 -3.82
N PRO A 144 4.76 -14.30 -3.59
CA PRO A 144 4.43 -15.70 -3.80
C PRO A 144 3.09 -16.07 -3.15
N GLN A 145 2.23 -16.81 -3.86
CA GLN A 145 0.88 -17.11 -3.39
C GLN A 145 0.87 -17.77 -2.00
N THR A 146 1.85 -18.62 -1.68
CA THR A 146 1.95 -19.24 -0.36
C THR A 146 2.15 -18.25 0.78
N ILE A 147 2.79 -17.11 0.51
CA ILE A 147 2.99 -16.03 1.49
C ILE A 147 1.71 -15.23 1.62
N VAL A 148 1.07 -14.93 0.49
CA VAL A 148 -0.24 -14.25 0.45
C VAL A 148 -1.29 -15.06 1.23
N ASP A 149 -1.41 -16.36 0.96
CA ASP A 149 -2.38 -17.24 1.62
C ASP A 149 -2.13 -17.34 3.13
N HIS A 150 -0.85 -17.39 3.54
CA HIS A 150 -0.47 -17.43 4.95
C HIS A 150 -0.93 -16.18 5.70
N TYR A 151 -0.65 -14.99 5.13
CA TYR A 151 -1.00 -13.72 5.76
C TYR A 151 -2.46 -13.31 5.53
N ALA A 152 -3.14 -13.85 4.52
CA ALA A 152 -4.58 -13.69 4.33
C ALA A 152 -5.42 -14.61 5.22
N ASP A 153 -4.81 -15.58 5.92
CA ASP A 153 -5.53 -16.46 6.84
C ASP A 153 -6.22 -15.66 7.95
N GLU A 154 -7.45 -16.09 8.27
CA GLU A 154 -8.31 -15.45 9.25
C GLU A 154 -7.64 -15.28 10.63
N VAL A 155 -6.78 -16.23 11.04
CA VAL A 155 -6.04 -16.12 12.31
C VAL A 155 -5.08 -14.95 12.27
N HIS A 156 -4.29 -14.79 11.22
CA HIS A 156 -3.32 -13.70 11.09
C HIS A 156 -4.02 -12.35 11.02
N ARG A 157 -5.08 -12.23 10.22
CA ARG A 157 -5.86 -11.00 10.08
C ARG A 157 -6.42 -10.49 11.40
N TYR A 158 -7.08 -11.37 12.16
CA TYR A 158 -7.61 -10.99 13.46
C TYR A 158 -6.52 -10.79 14.50
N HIS A 159 -5.41 -11.53 14.43
CA HIS A 159 -4.31 -11.37 15.37
C HIS A 159 -3.68 -9.99 15.25
N HIS A 160 -3.34 -9.58 14.04
CA HIS A 160 -2.81 -8.25 13.76
C HIS A 160 -3.80 -7.15 14.18
N LEU A 161 -5.08 -7.28 13.81
CA LEU A 161 -6.13 -6.35 14.22
C LEU A 161 -6.23 -6.22 15.75
N VAL A 162 -6.43 -7.32 16.45
CA VAL A 162 -6.68 -7.32 17.89
C VAL A 162 -5.45 -6.82 18.66
N TRP A 163 -4.25 -7.24 18.26
CA TRP A 163 -3.00 -6.82 18.89
C TRP A 163 -2.83 -5.29 18.86
N HIS A 164 -3.03 -4.67 17.69
CA HIS A 164 -2.93 -3.21 17.55
C HIS A 164 -4.04 -2.49 18.29
N VAL A 165 -5.30 -2.86 18.06
CA VAL A 165 -6.44 -2.13 18.62
C VAL A 165 -6.41 -2.16 20.14
N LEU A 166 -6.05 -3.29 20.76
CA LEU A 166 -5.93 -3.38 22.21
C LEU A 166 -4.88 -2.42 22.75
N ARG A 167 -3.65 -2.42 22.21
CA ARG A 167 -2.60 -1.49 22.66
C ARG A 167 -2.99 -0.03 22.50
N ASN A 168 -3.62 0.31 21.38
CA ASN A 168 -4.00 1.69 21.06
C ASN A 168 -5.16 2.19 21.91
N SER A 169 -6.08 1.31 22.32
CA SER A 169 -7.27 1.67 23.11
C SER A 169 -7.13 1.43 24.62
N TRP A 170 -6.14 0.64 25.07
CA TRP A 170 -6.08 0.17 26.45
C TRP A 170 -6.10 1.29 27.49
N TYR A 171 -5.46 2.43 27.22
CA TYR A 171 -5.44 3.56 28.15
C TYR A 171 -6.82 4.22 28.32
N THR A 172 -7.60 4.33 27.23
CA THR A 172 -8.90 5.00 27.21
C THR A 172 -10.08 4.07 27.44
N LEU A 173 -9.84 2.75 27.40
CA LEU A 173 -10.87 1.74 27.57
C LEU A 173 -11.43 1.72 29.00
N ASP A 174 -12.75 1.61 29.15
CA ASP A 174 -13.40 1.54 30.47
C ASP A 174 -12.92 0.32 31.29
N ALA A 175 -12.95 0.46 32.62
CA ALA A 175 -12.48 -0.58 33.53
C ALA A 175 -13.27 -1.90 33.38
N SER A 176 -14.57 -1.82 33.09
CA SER A 176 -15.43 -3.00 32.84
C SER A 176 -14.97 -3.77 31.60
N TYR A 177 -14.70 -3.09 30.49
CA TYR A 177 -14.21 -3.72 29.26
C TYR A 177 -12.80 -4.29 29.43
N ARG A 178 -11.89 -3.60 30.15
CA ARG A 178 -10.58 -4.17 30.50
C ARG A 178 -10.71 -5.48 31.27
N GLU A 179 -11.71 -5.57 32.16
CA GLU A 179 -11.95 -6.78 32.94
C GLU A 179 -12.50 -7.93 32.08
N GLU A 180 -13.38 -7.64 31.12
CA GLU A 180 -13.83 -8.64 30.14
C GLU A 180 -12.67 -9.15 29.27
N ILE A 181 -11.79 -8.26 28.82
CA ILE A 181 -10.61 -8.62 28.03
C ILE A 181 -9.60 -9.45 28.85
N ARG A 182 -9.42 -9.14 30.15
CA ARG A 182 -8.59 -9.95 31.07
C ARG A 182 -9.09 -11.38 31.20
N LYS A 183 -10.42 -11.59 31.24
CA LYS A 183 -11.02 -12.94 31.27
C LYS A 183 -10.71 -13.74 30.01
N LEU A 184 -10.42 -13.06 28.91
CA LEU A 184 -9.98 -13.67 27.64
C LEU A 184 -8.46 -13.78 27.52
N ASP A 185 -7.69 -13.42 28.56
CA ASP A 185 -6.21 -13.41 28.59
C ASP A 185 -5.56 -12.46 27.55
N TRP A 186 -6.32 -11.47 27.09
CA TRP A 186 -5.89 -10.48 26.09
C TRP A 186 -5.40 -9.16 26.72
N GLN A 187 -5.10 -9.11 28.02
CA GLN A 187 -4.67 -7.86 28.63
C GLN A 187 -3.32 -7.35 28.10
N VAL A 188 -3.21 -6.03 28.00
CA VAL A 188 -1.94 -5.34 27.78
C VAL A 188 -1.17 -5.31 29.10
N TRP A 189 -0.10 -6.09 29.17
CA TRP A 189 0.69 -6.26 30.40
C TRP A 189 1.50 -5.01 30.74
N GLY A 190 1.61 -4.71 32.04
CA GLY A 190 2.47 -3.62 32.53
C GLY A 190 2.03 -2.21 32.13
N ASN A 191 0.74 -2.01 31.78
CA ASN A 191 0.22 -0.75 31.26
C ASN A 191 1.01 -0.23 30.03
N ARG A 192 1.50 -1.15 29.20
CA ARG A 192 2.22 -0.84 27.95
C ARG A 192 1.26 -0.51 26.81
N TYR A 193 0.34 0.42 27.08
CA TYR A 193 -0.50 1.00 26.05
C TYR A 193 0.35 1.82 25.08
N ALA A 194 -0.01 1.79 23.80
CA ALA A 194 0.73 2.48 22.74
C ALA A 194 0.32 3.96 22.61
N ILE A 195 -0.89 4.31 23.06
CA ILE A 195 -1.40 5.68 23.05
C ILE A 195 -1.81 6.06 24.47
N GLY A 196 -1.29 7.17 24.95
CA GLY A 196 -1.57 7.72 26.27
C GLY A 196 -0.33 8.38 26.90
N PRO A 197 -0.45 8.88 28.14
CA PRO A 197 0.67 9.46 28.87
C PRO A 197 1.84 8.48 28.96
N ASN A 198 3.08 8.95 28.79
CA ASN A 198 4.27 8.09 28.91
C ASN A 198 4.33 6.90 27.92
N ALA A 199 3.51 6.86 26.86
CA ALA A 199 3.55 5.76 25.87
C ALA A 199 4.93 5.56 25.23
N ILE A 200 5.70 6.65 25.11
CA ILE A 200 7.07 6.66 24.62
C ILE A 200 8.03 5.87 25.54
N ILE A 201 7.84 5.93 26.86
CA ILE A 201 8.80 5.41 27.85
C ILE A 201 8.28 4.20 28.64
N ASN A 202 7.04 3.77 28.42
CA ASN A 202 6.45 2.65 29.17
C ASN A 202 6.89 1.26 28.66
N GLY A 203 7.71 1.20 27.61
CA GLY A 203 8.17 -0.05 26.98
C GLY A 203 7.22 -0.61 25.91
N SER A 204 6.11 0.06 25.60
CA SER A 204 5.17 -0.38 24.55
C SER A 204 5.82 -0.45 23.16
N GLY A 205 6.82 0.38 22.88
CA GLY A 205 7.58 0.33 21.63
C GLY A 205 8.39 -0.96 21.47
N GLU A 206 8.82 -1.62 22.55
CA GLU A 206 9.48 -2.93 22.45
C GLU A 206 8.50 -4.03 22.06
N ASP A 207 7.24 -3.92 22.47
CA ASP A 207 6.18 -4.82 22.00
C ASP A 207 5.97 -4.66 20.48
N PHE A 208 5.92 -3.41 20.00
CA PHE A 208 5.82 -3.08 18.56
C PHE A 208 6.97 -3.63 17.74
N LEU A 209 8.21 -3.34 18.13
CA LEU A 209 9.38 -3.79 17.38
C LEU A 209 9.49 -5.32 17.37
N PHE A 210 9.26 -5.98 18.50
CA PHE A 210 9.38 -7.43 18.58
C PHE A 210 8.27 -8.15 17.79
N PHE A 211 7.03 -7.66 17.87
CA PHE A 211 5.91 -8.22 17.14
C PHE A 211 6.15 -8.19 15.62
N HIS A 212 6.56 -7.05 15.08
CA HIS A 212 6.83 -6.93 13.65
C HIS A 212 8.10 -7.67 13.22
N ARG A 213 9.15 -7.69 14.06
CA ARG A 213 10.34 -8.51 13.79
C ARG A 213 10.02 -10.00 13.65
N GLN A 214 9.06 -10.52 14.42
CA GLN A 214 8.59 -11.90 14.26
C GLN A 214 7.97 -12.12 12.87
N MET A 215 7.09 -11.22 12.44
CA MET A 215 6.47 -11.29 11.12
C MET A 215 7.51 -11.16 10.00
N VAL A 216 8.44 -10.19 10.10
CA VAL A 216 9.51 -9.99 9.11
C VAL A 216 10.45 -11.19 9.04
N ALA A 217 10.81 -11.79 10.18
CA ALA A 217 11.66 -12.99 10.18
C ALA A 217 10.97 -14.20 9.53
N ASP A 218 9.67 -14.38 9.78
CA ASP A 218 8.85 -15.42 9.15
C ASP A 218 8.71 -15.18 7.64
N TYR A 219 8.38 -13.96 7.23
CA TYR A 219 8.37 -13.53 5.83
C TYR A 219 9.70 -13.80 5.12
N ARG A 220 10.83 -13.36 5.68
CA ARG A 220 12.18 -13.59 5.14
C ARG A 220 12.49 -15.09 5.02
N MET A 221 12.06 -15.90 5.98
CA MET A 221 12.19 -17.35 5.91
C MET A 221 11.39 -17.92 4.73
N MET A 222 10.12 -17.55 4.58
CA MET A 222 9.26 -18.03 3.49
C MET A 222 9.79 -17.62 2.10
N MET A 223 10.23 -16.37 1.95
CA MET A 223 10.86 -15.87 0.72
C MET A 223 12.13 -16.67 0.38
N THR A 224 12.99 -16.91 1.37
CA THR A 224 14.22 -17.71 1.19
C THR A 224 13.89 -19.14 0.77
N GLN A 225 12.89 -19.78 1.39
CA GLN A 225 12.45 -21.12 1.03
C GLN A 225 11.91 -21.21 -0.40
N LYS A 226 11.37 -20.12 -0.93
CA LYS A 226 10.91 -20.01 -2.32
C LYS A 226 12.00 -19.61 -3.30
N GLY A 227 13.20 -19.28 -2.81
CA GLY A 227 14.28 -18.75 -3.66
C GLY A 227 14.00 -17.36 -4.20
N GLU A 228 13.12 -16.61 -3.53
CA GLU A 228 12.68 -15.28 -3.95
C GLU A 228 13.53 -14.18 -3.33
N ARG A 229 13.67 -13.06 -4.04
CA ARG A 229 14.40 -11.89 -3.54
C ARG A 229 13.55 -11.12 -2.52
N MET A 230 14.16 -10.67 -1.43
CA MET A 230 13.53 -9.71 -0.50
C MET A 230 13.22 -8.39 -1.19
N ILE A 231 12.11 -7.75 -0.80
CA ILE A 231 11.65 -6.47 -1.38
C ILE A 231 11.76 -5.28 -0.43
N GLU A 232 12.35 -5.52 0.72
CA GLU A 232 12.51 -4.59 1.84
C GLU A 232 13.21 -3.30 1.39
N TRP A 233 12.77 -2.15 1.90
CA TRP A 233 13.40 -0.88 1.55
C TRP A 233 14.66 -0.64 2.35
N GLU A 234 15.78 -0.42 1.67
CA GLU A 234 16.99 0.11 2.31
C GLU A 234 16.82 1.60 2.66
N SER A 235 16.11 2.35 1.82
CA SER A 235 15.76 3.77 2.02
C SER A 235 14.33 4.02 1.55
N LEU A 236 13.69 5.04 2.14
CA LEU A 236 12.32 5.39 1.76
C LEU A 236 12.29 5.92 0.31
N PRO A 237 11.38 5.41 -0.56
CA PRO A 237 11.33 5.80 -1.96
C PRO A 237 11.10 7.30 -2.15
N LYS A 238 11.86 7.90 -3.06
CA LYS A 238 11.77 9.34 -3.38
C LYS A 238 10.70 9.58 -4.44
N PRO A 239 10.02 10.74 -4.39
CA PRO A 239 9.26 11.23 -5.51
C PRO A 239 10.07 11.26 -6.81
N GLY A 240 9.45 10.87 -7.92
CA GLY A 240 10.05 10.90 -9.26
C GLY A 240 10.95 9.71 -9.62
N GLU A 241 11.23 8.76 -8.72
CA GLU A 241 12.07 7.58 -9.03
C GLU A 241 11.49 6.74 -10.19
N SER A 242 10.16 6.61 -10.26
CA SER A 242 9.47 5.92 -11.35
C SER A 242 9.51 6.68 -12.69
N GLU A 243 9.93 7.94 -12.70
CA GLU A 243 9.98 8.80 -13.89
C GLU A 243 11.40 8.89 -14.47
N ALA A 244 12.39 8.33 -13.77
CA ALA A 244 13.77 8.29 -14.23
C ALA A 244 13.91 7.43 -15.51
N PRO A 245 14.80 7.81 -16.45
CA PRO A 245 15.02 7.04 -17.68
C PRO A 245 15.43 5.58 -17.45
N ASP A 246 16.03 5.28 -16.29
CA ASP A 246 16.51 3.96 -15.87
C ASP A 246 15.63 3.31 -14.78
N ALA A 247 14.41 3.81 -14.58
CA ALA A 247 13.47 3.29 -13.59
C ALA A 247 13.21 1.78 -13.74
N THR A 248 13.35 1.05 -12.64
CA THR A 248 13.12 -0.38 -12.52
C THR A 248 11.67 -0.70 -12.19
N ILE A 249 11.29 -1.98 -12.29
CA ILE A 249 9.97 -2.47 -11.83
C ILE A 249 9.72 -2.15 -10.35
N ASP A 250 10.78 -2.17 -9.52
CA ASP A 250 10.66 -1.80 -8.12
C ASP A 250 10.29 -0.32 -7.96
N ASP A 251 10.90 0.56 -8.76
CA ASP A 251 10.64 2.01 -8.73
C ASP A 251 9.19 2.31 -9.12
N PHE A 252 8.66 1.62 -10.14
CA PHE A 252 7.24 1.71 -10.48
C PHE A 252 6.34 1.19 -9.34
N SER A 253 6.76 0.14 -8.64
CA SER A 253 5.96 -0.43 -7.54
C SER A 253 5.97 0.45 -6.28
N ASN A 254 6.92 1.38 -6.19
CA ASN A 254 7.04 2.35 -5.12
C ASN A 254 6.24 3.64 -5.39
N ARG A 255 5.53 3.74 -6.52
CA ARG A 255 4.72 4.92 -6.84
C ARG A 255 3.63 5.13 -5.78
N VAL A 256 3.53 6.35 -5.29
CA VAL A 256 2.50 6.74 -4.32
C VAL A 256 1.13 6.72 -5.02
N PRO A 257 0.13 5.94 -4.54
CA PRO A 257 -1.19 5.93 -5.15
C PRO A 257 -1.90 7.28 -4.98
N PRO A 258 -2.77 7.67 -5.93
CA PRO A 258 -3.51 8.91 -5.85
C PRO A 258 -4.43 8.95 -4.62
N ILE A 259 -4.82 10.16 -4.23
CA ILE A 259 -5.85 10.35 -3.20
C ILE A 259 -7.22 9.90 -3.73
N TRP A 260 -8.12 9.55 -2.82
CA TRP A 260 -9.53 9.28 -3.11
C TRP A 260 -10.46 10.10 -2.21
N GLU A 261 -11.73 10.17 -2.60
CA GLU A 261 -12.76 10.84 -1.82
C GLU A 261 -13.19 10.01 -0.60
N ILE A 262 -13.29 10.69 0.56
CA ILE A 262 -13.78 10.09 1.81
C ILE A 262 -14.83 11.04 2.42
N PRO A 263 -16.04 11.11 1.85
CA PRO A 263 -17.04 12.11 2.24
C PRO A 263 -17.46 12.02 3.72
N CYS A 264 -17.44 10.82 4.29
CA CYS A 264 -17.79 10.58 5.69
C CYS A 264 -16.68 10.97 6.69
N ALA A 265 -15.46 11.30 6.23
CA ALA A 265 -14.33 11.63 7.09
C ALA A 265 -13.42 12.73 6.47
N PRO A 266 -13.91 13.98 6.32
CA PRO A 266 -13.17 15.06 5.65
C PRO A 266 -11.83 15.41 6.32
N ALA A 267 -11.74 15.31 7.65
CA ALA A 267 -10.48 15.52 8.37
C ALA A 267 -9.44 14.43 8.02
N TYR A 268 -9.87 13.17 7.93
CA TYR A 268 -9.02 12.06 7.52
C TYR A 268 -8.54 12.22 6.07
N ARG A 269 -9.45 12.60 5.16
CA ARG A 269 -9.13 12.92 3.75
C ARG A 269 -8.08 14.04 3.66
N SER A 270 -8.22 15.09 4.45
CA SER A 270 -7.26 16.21 4.49
C SER A 270 -5.89 15.80 5.02
N ARG A 271 -5.82 14.86 5.98
CA ARG A 271 -4.53 14.30 6.42
C ARG A 271 -3.88 13.45 5.32
N ILE A 272 -4.64 12.56 4.68
CA ILE A 272 -4.13 11.72 3.58
C ILE A 272 -3.64 12.59 2.42
N SER A 273 -4.35 13.68 2.09
CA SER A 273 -3.95 14.58 1.00
C SER A 273 -2.56 15.17 1.22
N VAL A 274 -2.24 15.54 2.46
CA VAL A 274 -0.90 16.03 2.82
C VAL A 274 0.12 14.89 2.80
N ILE A 275 -0.18 13.75 3.43
CA ILE A 275 0.76 12.62 3.54
C ILE A 275 1.21 12.09 2.17
N LYS A 276 0.36 12.21 1.14
CA LYS A 276 0.67 11.74 -0.22
C LYS A 276 1.48 12.73 -1.07
N THR A 277 1.67 13.98 -0.66
CA THR A 277 2.40 14.96 -1.48
C THR A 277 3.91 14.71 -1.49
N ASP A 278 4.59 15.20 -2.51
CA ASP A 278 6.06 15.19 -2.57
C ASP A 278 6.66 16.12 -1.52
N ASP A 279 5.99 17.23 -1.21
CA ASP A 279 6.39 18.13 -0.12
C ASP A 279 6.43 17.41 1.24
N PHE A 280 5.51 16.50 1.51
CA PHE A 280 5.55 15.71 2.74
C PHE A 280 6.77 14.80 2.78
N TYR A 281 7.20 14.26 1.63
CA TYR A 281 8.44 13.51 1.57
C TYR A 281 9.66 14.38 1.91
N TRP A 282 9.81 15.50 1.19
CA TRP A 282 10.99 16.37 1.31
C TRP A 282 11.06 17.12 2.64
N ASN A 283 9.91 17.45 3.25
CA ASN A 283 9.89 18.19 4.51
C ASN A 283 9.83 17.29 5.75
N ARG A 284 9.47 16.00 5.62
CA ARG A 284 9.29 15.11 6.78
C ARG A 284 9.91 13.73 6.60
N LEU A 285 9.51 12.96 5.58
CA LEU A 285 9.94 11.55 5.49
C LEU A 285 11.44 11.40 5.27
N CYS A 286 12.07 12.23 4.43
CA CYS A 286 13.52 12.14 4.22
C CYS A 286 14.32 12.46 5.49
N TRP A 287 13.83 13.39 6.31
CA TRP A 287 14.43 13.72 7.60
C TRP A 287 14.27 12.61 8.63
N LEU A 288 13.10 11.96 8.67
CA LEU A 288 12.87 10.80 9.54
C LEU A 288 13.73 9.61 9.09
N ASP A 289 13.87 9.37 7.78
CA ASP A 289 14.77 8.33 7.25
C ASP A 289 16.22 8.57 7.70
N TYR A 290 16.71 9.80 7.57
CA TYR A 290 18.03 10.18 8.04
C TYR A 290 18.18 10.06 9.57
N GLN A 291 17.21 10.59 10.33
CA GLN A 291 17.26 10.62 11.79
C GLN A 291 17.31 9.22 12.39
N PHE A 292 16.46 8.30 11.91
CA PHE A 292 16.44 6.92 12.40
C PHE A 292 17.60 6.05 11.91
N LYS A 293 18.52 6.60 11.11
CA LYS A 293 19.80 6.00 10.74
C LYS A 293 21.01 6.69 11.40
N ASN A 294 20.79 7.77 12.15
CA ASN A 294 21.86 8.55 12.77
C ASN A 294 22.34 7.93 14.10
N PRO A 295 23.58 7.41 14.20
CA PRO A 295 24.05 6.73 15.40
C PRO A 295 24.04 7.62 16.66
N ALA A 296 24.35 8.92 16.53
CA ALA A 296 24.39 9.83 17.67
C ALA A 296 23.00 10.05 18.27
N TYR A 297 21.96 10.08 17.43
CA TYR A 297 20.58 10.18 17.88
C TYR A 297 20.10 8.86 18.47
N LEU A 298 20.31 7.75 17.77
CA LEU A 298 19.86 6.41 18.20
C LEU A 298 20.46 5.99 19.54
N ALA A 299 21.71 6.37 19.82
CA ALA A 299 22.37 6.10 21.10
C ALA A 299 21.70 6.79 22.29
N THR A 300 20.89 7.83 22.09
CA THR A 300 20.16 8.50 23.19
C THR A 300 18.87 7.80 23.59
N LEU A 301 18.40 6.85 22.79
CA LEU A 301 17.09 6.22 22.97
C LEU A 301 17.23 4.83 23.59
N THR A 302 16.34 4.49 24.51
CA THR A 302 16.01 3.10 24.82
C THR A 302 15.30 2.44 23.64
N LEU A 303 15.27 1.11 23.61
CA LEU A 303 14.59 0.36 22.55
C LEU A 303 13.08 0.63 22.53
N GLY A 304 12.47 0.85 23.69
CA GLY A 304 11.07 1.23 23.82
C GLY A 304 10.77 2.61 23.24
N GLU A 305 11.64 3.60 23.49
CA GLU A 305 11.51 4.94 22.92
C GLU A 305 11.66 4.91 21.40
N LEU A 306 12.65 4.18 20.88
CA LEU A 306 12.81 3.98 19.43
C LEU A 306 11.54 3.39 18.82
N GLY A 307 11.01 2.31 19.39
CA GLY A 307 9.82 1.64 18.86
C GLY A 307 8.59 2.53 18.87
N SER A 308 8.36 3.28 19.95
CA SER A 308 7.20 4.18 20.05
C SER A 308 7.34 5.36 19.07
N LEU A 309 8.54 5.94 18.96
CA LEU A 309 8.81 7.01 18.00
C LEU A 309 8.66 6.52 16.56
N LEU A 310 9.14 5.33 16.21
CA LEU A 310 8.95 4.76 14.87
C LEU A 310 7.46 4.54 14.57
N GLU A 311 6.72 3.88 15.47
CA GLU A 311 5.28 3.60 15.35
C GLU A 311 4.51 4.91 15.11
N PHE A 312 4.73 5.93 15.95
CA PHE A 312 3.95 7.17 15.97
C PHE A 312 4.67 8.40 15.39
N SER A 313 5.59 8.23 14.43
CA SER A 313 6.13 9.37 13.67
C SER A 313 6.25 9.10 12.18
N VAL A 314 6.59 7.86 11.81
CA VAL A 314 6.85 7.47 10.42
C VAL A 314 5.99 6.29 9.99
N HIS A 315 5.95 5.19 10.76
CA HIS A 315 5.30 3.94 10.37
C HIS A 315 3.83 4.13 9.96
N ASN A 316 3.03 4.80 10.80
CA ASN A 316 1.62 5.07 10.51
C ASN A 316 1.43 5.93 9.24
N ASP A 317 2.36 6.86 8.98
CA ASP A 317 2.32 7.71 7.78
C ASP A 317 2.72 6.91 6.52
N LEU A 318 3.67 5.97 6.62
CA LEU A 318 4.05 5.09 5.50
C LEU A 318 2.87 4.23 5.04
N HIS A 319 2.15 3.61 5.97
CA HIS A 319 0.95 2.84 5.65
C HIS A 319 -0.07 3.65 4.82
N LEU A 320 -0.33 4.90 5.22
CA LEU A 320 -1.30 5.76 4.55
C LEU A 320 -0.80 6.37 3.25
N ARG A 321 0.49 6.71 3.17
CA ARG A 321 1.11 7.26 1.96
C ARG A 321 0.98 6.28 0.80
N TRP A 322 1.32 5.01 1.02
CA TRP A 322 1.21 3.97 -0.02
C TRP A 322 -0.13 3.25 -0.07
N SER A 323 -1.09 3.62 0.78
CA SER A 323 -2.44 3.09 0.73
C SER A 323 -3.17 3.49 -0.55
N ASN A 324 -3.86 2.56 -1.18
CA ASN A 324 -4.81 2.83 -2.27
C ASN A 324 -6.25 2.75 -1.74
N ILE A 325 -7.20 3.19 -2.57
CA ILE A 325 -8.62 3.14 -2.24
C ILE A 325 -9.06 1.68 -1.95
N PRO A 326 -9.60 1.40 -0.76
CA PRO A 326 -10.08 0.07 -0.42
C PRO A 326 -11.36 -0.29 -1.17
N ARG A 327 -11.48 -1.57 -1.51
CA ARG A 327 -12.63 -2.13 -2.21
C ARG A 327 -13.13 -3.38 -1.52
N ASP A 328 -14.42 -3.64 -1.64
CA ASP A 328 -14.98 -4.93 -1.30
C ASP A 328 -14.37 -6.01 -2.23
N PRO A 329 -13.77 -7.09 -1.69
CA PRO A 329 -13.05 -8.06 -2.50
C PRO A 329 -13.95 -8.88 -3.45
N ILE A 330 -15.27 -8.90 -3.21
CA ILE A 330 -16.23 -9.67 -4.01
C ILE A 330 -17.00 -8.75 -4.95
N THR A 331 -17.54 -7.64 -4.45
CA THR A 331 -18.38 -6.74 -5.26
C THR A 331 -17.59 -5.66 -5.99
N ASN A 332 -16.31 -5.50 -5.64
CA ASN A 332 -15.40 -4.47 -6.14
C ASN A 332 -15.84 -3.02 -5.84
N GLU A 333 -16.88 -2.86 -5.01
CA GLU A 333 -17.39 -1.57 -4.61
C GLU A 333 -16.38 -0.82 -3.76
N ILE A 334 -16.29 0.49 -3.98
CA ILE A 334 -15.45 1.37 -3.17
C ILE A 334 -16.00 1.42 -1.75
N VAL A 335 -15.15 1.13 -0.77
CA VAL A 335 -15.49 1.21 0.66
C VAL A 335 -14.57 2.23 1.33
N PRO A 336 -14.76 3.56 1.19
CA PRO A 336 -13.73 4.58 1.40
C PRO A 336 -13.00 4.59 2.75
N THR A 337 -13.55 3.91 3.76
CA THR A 337 -13.01 3.76 5.12
C THR A 337 -12.71 2.30 5.49
N GLY A 338 -12.58 1.41 4.50
CA GLY A 338 -12.37 -0.02 4.68
C GLY A 338 -13.58 -0.78 5.25
N ARG A 339 -13.32 -2.04 5.62
CA ARG A 339 -14.26 -2.95 6.26
C ARG A 339 -14.83 -2.32 7.53
N HIS A 340 -16.07 -2.64 7.88
CA HIS A 340 -16.60 -2.25 9.18
C HIS A 340 -15.94 -3.06 10.31
N ASP A 341 -15.47 -2.44 11.40
CA ASP A 341 -14.58 -3.10 12.38
C ASP A 341 -15.14 -4.41 12.94
N ALA A 342 -16.45 -4.46 13.21
CA ALA A 342 -17.18 -5.64 13.70
C ALA A 342 -17.89 -6.47 12.60
N ASP A 343 -17.52 -6.30 11.33
CA ASP A 343 -18.00 -7.16 10.23
C ASP A 343 -17.14 -8.42 10.12
N PHE A 344 -17.72 -9.56 10.46
CA PHE A 344 -17.04 -10.86 10.49
C PHE A 344 -17.31 -11.72 9.24
N ASP A 345 -17.82 -11.13 8.17
CA ASP A 345 -18.05 -11.84 6.91
C ASP A 345 -16.72 -12.39 6.34
N SER A 346 -16.73 -13.66 5.97
CA SER A 346 -15.53 -14.34 5.45
C SER A 346 -15.02 -13.77 4.14
N ARG A 347 -15.83 -13.01 3.39
CA ARG A 347 -15.40 -12.33 2.17
C ARG A 347 -14.18 -11.45 2.38
N TRP A 348 -14.05 -10.84 3.55
CA TRP A 348 -12.93 -9.96 3.89
C TRP A 348 -11.61 -10.72 4.09
N ASN A 349 -11.66 -12.05 4.19
CA ASN A 349 -10.44 -12.87 4.24
C ASN A 349 -9.84 -13.10 2.83
N ASP A 350 -10.57 -12.78 1.76
CA ASP A 350 -10.07 -12.90 0.40
C ASP A 350 -8.75 -12.12 0.23
N PRO A 351 -7.70 -12.73 -0.35
CA PRO A 351 -6.41 -12.07 -0.60
C PRO A 351 -6.48 -10.74 -1.35
N LYS A 352 -7.53 -10.50 -2.15
CA LYS A 352 -7.76 -9.22 -2.82
C LYS A 352 -8.05 -8.08 -1.84
N TYR A 353 -8.42 -8.40 -0.60
CA TYR A 353 -8.57 -7.43 0.47
C TYR A 353 -7.26 -7.25 1.25
N ASP A 354 -6.43 -6.35 0.76
CA ASP A 354 -5.06 -6.08 1.21
C ASP A 354 -4.85 -4.59 1.57
N TRP A 355 -5.89 -3.94 2.11
CA TRP A 355 -5.82 -2.50 2.34
C TRP A 355 -4.78 -2.10 3.40
N LEU A 356 -3.74 -1.39 2.96
CA LEU A 356 -2.68 -0.88 3.85
C LEU A 356 -3.17 0.04 4.98
N GLY A 357 -4.33 0.67 4.81
CA GLY A 357 -4.87 1.65 5.75
C GLY A 357 -5.50 1.06 7.02
N GLU A 358 -5.47 -0.26 7.20
CA GLU A 358 -6.04 -0.92 8.37
C GLU A 358 -5.20 -2.09 8.89
N PHE A 359 -5.39 -2.46 10.16
CA PHE A 359 -4.68 -3.58 10.77
C PHE A 359 -5.23 -4.95 10.32
N PHE A 360 -6.46 -5.06 9.83
CA PHE A 360 -7.01 -6.36 9.44
C PHE A 360 -6.42 -6.90 8.12
N SER A 361 -5.95 -6.04 7.23
CA SER A 361 -5.50 -6.46 5.89
C SER A 361 -4.13 -5.95 5.45
N SER A 362 -3.55 -4.95 6.12
CA SER A 362 -2.29 -4.34 5.66
C SER A 362 -1.14 -5.32 5.42
N HIS A 363 -0.97 -6.36 6.26
CA HIS A 363 0.09 -7.37 6.13
C HIS A 363 -0.03 -8.28 4.89
N VAL A 364 -1.16 -8.24 4.20
CA VAL A 364 -1.33 -8.94 2.90
C VAL A 364 -0.68 -8.14 1.77
N ASN A 365 -0.59 -6.82 1.92
CA ASN A 365 -0.06 -5.95 0.88
C ASN A 365 1.48 -6.06 0.79
N PRO A 366 2.07 -6.16 -0.42
CA PRO A 366 3.51 -6.20 -0.61
C PRO A 366 4.29 -5.02 0.02
N ILE A 367 3.72 -3.81 0.03
CA ILE A 367 4.37 -2.61 0.60
C ILE A 367 4.53 -2.72 2.12
N PHE A 368 3.67 -3.49 2.81
CA PHE A 368 3.86 -3.78 4.22
C PHE A 368 5.24 -4.38 4.47
N TRP A 369 5.66 -5.37 3.69
CA TRP A 369 6.96 -6.00 3.86
C TRP A 369 8.11 -5.08 3.48
N ARG A 370 7.90 -4.21 2.47
CA ARG A 370 8.87 -3.17 2.11
C ARG A 370 9.17 -2.24 3.29
N LEU A 371 8.11 -1.68 3.89
CA LEU A 371 8.24 -0.72 4.99
C LEU A 371 8.62 -1.38 6.32
N HIS A 372 8.13 -2.59 6.62
CA HIS A 372 8.44 -3.28 7.88
C HIS A 372 9.85 -3.84 7.89
N GLY A 373 10.41 -4.25 6.74
CA GLY A 373 11.84 -4.52 6.64
C GLY A 373 12.67 -3.29 6.96
N TRP A 374 12.31 -2.12 6.41
CA TRP A 374 12.96 -0.86 6.75
C TRP A 374 12.87 -0.56 8.25
N VAL A 375 11.71 -0.72 8.89
CA VAL A 375 11.55 -0.52 10.34
C VAL A 375 12.41 -1.51 11.14
N ASP A 376 12.41 -2.79 10.77
CA ASP A 376 13.16 -3.85 11.47
C ASP A 376 14.66 -3.63 11.42
N ASP A 377 15.19 -3.11 10.31
CA ASP A 377 16.62 -2.85 10.15
C ASP A 377 17.09 -1.69 11.06
N ARG A 378 16.22 -0.72 11.41
CA ARG A 378 16.57 0.37 12.36
C ARG A 378 16.91 -0.14 13.75
N ILE A 379 16.42 -1.33 14.12
CA ILE A 379 16.75 -1.98 15.40
C ILE A 379 18.23 -2.37 15.43
N GLU A 380 18.79 -2.78 14.29
CA GLU A 380 20.22 -3.11 14.18
C GLU A 380 21.07 -1.83 14.14
N ASP A 381 20.62 -0.79 13.44
CA ASP A 381 21.26 0.54 13.50
C ASP A 381 21.35 1.05 14.94
N TRP A 382 20.26 0.92 15.71
CA TRP A 382 20.22 1.27 17.13
C TRP A 382 21.18 0.43 17.96
N TYR A 383 21.25 -0.88 17.73
CA TYR A 383 22.19 -1.73 18.42
C TYR A 383 23.64 -1.29 18.17
N TYR A 384 24.01 -1.06 16.91
CA TYR A 384 25.36 -0.65 16.55
C TYR A 384 25.71 0.74 17.09
N ALA A 385 24.76 1.67 17.12
CA ALA A 385 24.91 2.95 17.79
C ALA A 385 25.26 2.77 19.27
N HIS A 386 24.53 1.93 19.99
CA HIS A 386 24.82 1.65 21.39
C HIS A 386 26.10 0.86 21.61
N GLN A 387 26.49 -0.05 20.72
CA GLN A 387 27.81 -0.69 20.82
C GLN A 387 28.95 0.33 20.66
N HIS A 388 28.75 1.38 19.86
CA HIS A 388 29.73 2.44 19.68
C HIS A 388 29.81 3.38 20.89
N PHE A 389 28.68 3.89 21.38
CA PHE A 389 28.63 4.90 22.45
C PHE A 389 28.55 4.32 23.87
N HIS A 390 28.03 3.11 24.02
CA HIS A 390 27.76 2.41 25.29
C HIS A 390 28.23 0.94 25.24
N PRO A 391 29.54 0.70 24.97
CA PRO A 391 30.05 -0.63 24.67
C PRO A 391 29.76 -1.63 25.78
N GLY A 392 29.19 -2.79 25.43
CA GLY A 392 28.88 -3.86 26.36
C GLY A 392 27.62 -3.67 27.21
N GLU A 393 26.89 -2.54 27.08
CA GLU A 393 25.65 -2.32 27.84
C GLU A 393 24.43 -3.06 27.27
N ILE A 394 24.55 -3.64 26.07
CA ILE A 394 23.49 -4.43 25.41
C ILE A 394 24.00 -5.82 25.05
N GLU A 395 23.29 -6.83 25.54
CA GLU A 395 23.54 -8.25 25.29
C GLU A 395 22.51 -8.81 24.29
N ARG A 396 22.98 -9.41 23.18
CA ARG A 396 22.13 -10.12 22.23
C ARG A 396 21.70 -11.48 22.78
N ILE A 397 20.45 -11.83 22.56
CA ILE A 397 19.87 -13.14 22.94
C ILE A 397 18.99 -13.68 21.81
N LYS A 398 18.68 -14.98 21.87
CA LYS A 398 17.60 -15.57 21.07
C LYS A 398 16.33 -15.65 21.90
N LYS A 399 15.24 -15.08 21.40
CA LYS A 399 13.94 -15.04 22.06
C LYS A 399 12.90 -15.66 21.14
N SER A 400 12.47 -16.88 21.48
CA SER A 400 11.58 -17.69 20.63
C SER A 400 12.11 -17.85 19.19
N GLY A 401 13.40 -18.14 19.05
CA GLY A 401 14.08 -18.26 17.74
C GLY A 401 14.49 -16.93 17.10
N ILE A 402 13.92 -15.81 17.54
CA ILE A 402 14.20 -14.47 17.00
C ILE A 402 15.43 -13.84 17.65
N SER A 403 16.27 -13.19 16.85
CA SER A 403 17.39 -12.37 17.35
C SER A 403 16.86 -11.13 18.08
N TRP A 404 17.18 -11.02 19.37
CA TRP A 404 16.70 -9.93 20.24
C TRP A 404 17.76 -9.52 21.27
N PHE A 405 17.34 -8.75 22.29
CA PHE A 405 18.21 -8.23 23.34
C PHE A 405 17.70 -8.58 24.73
N LYS A 406 18.63 -8.74 25.66
CA LYS A 406 18.35 -8.97 27.08
C LYS A 406 17.88 -7.67 27.74
N ALA A 407 16.94 -7.79 28.65
CA ALA A 407 16.50 -6.64 29.44
C ALA A 407 17.64 -6.07 30.29
N GLY A 408 17.72 -4.75 30.37
CA GLY A 408 18.79 -3.98 31.00
C GLY A 408 18.49 -2.49 30.93
N LYS A 409 19.53 -1.65 30.96
CA LYS A 409 19.40 -0.18 30.96
C LYS A 409 18.67 0.36 29.72
N TRP A 410 18.96 -0.21 28.55
CA TRP A 410 18.43 0.25 27.26
C TRP A 410 17.26 -0.56 26.72
N VAL A 411 16.91 -1.66 27.40
CA VAL A 411 15.85 -2.61 27.00
C VAL A 411 15.04 -2.92 28.25
N LEU A 412 13.85 -2.34 28.35
CA LEU A 412 13.01 -2.39 29.55
C LEU A 412 12.25 -3.72 29.66
N VAL A 413 11.81 -4.28 28.52
CA VAL A 413 10.80 -5.34 28.51
C VAL A 413 11.44 -6.72 28.41
N LYS A 414 11.42 -7.43 29.53
CA LYS A 414 11.86 -8.84 29.58
C LYS A 414 11.00 -9.76 28.72
N HIS A 415 9.72 -9.47 28.51
CA HIS A 415 8.79 -10.29 27.72
C HIS A 415 7.86 -9.41 26.87
N PRO A 416 8.27 -9.08 25.62
CA PRO A 416 7.43 -8.39 24.66
C PRO A 416 6.12 -9.15 24.44
N TRP A 417 5.03 -8.41 24.32
CA TRP A 417 3.68 -8.93 24.19
C TRP A 417 3.34 -9.17 22.73
N VAL A 418 2.93 -10.40 22.41
CA VAL A 418 2.64 -10.85 21.03
C VAL A 418 1.31 -11.59 21.00
N TRP A 419 1.10 -12.51 21.92
CA TRP A 419 -0.08 -13.36 22.03
C TRP A 419 -0.49 -13.51 23.51
N PRO A 420 -1.77 -13.74 23.81
CA PRO A 420 -2.22 -14.33 25.08
C PRO A 420 -1.44 -15.60 25.42
N LYS A 421 -1.19 -15.82 26.71
CA LYS A 421 -0.46 -17.00 27.18
C LYS A 421 -1.21 -18.28 26.84
N THR A 422 -2.52 -18.26 26.98
CA THR A 422 -3.44 -19.40 26.75
C THR A 422 -3.62 -19.77 25.27
N LEU A 423 -3.20 -18.92 24.33
CA LEU A 423 -3.41 -19.09 22.89
C LEU A 423 -2.13 -19.25 22.07
N GLY A 424 -0.98 -19.45 22.73
CA GLY A 424 0.32 -19.64 22.05
C GLY A 424 1.37 -18.56 22.32
N GLY A 425 1.15 -17.66 23.29
CA GLY A 425 2.11 -16.62 23.64
C GLY A 425 3.38 -17.13 24.30
N TYR A 426 4.32 -16.22 24.58
CA TYR A 426 5.70 -16.50 25.03
C TYR A 426 5.85 -17.53 26.18
N LEU A 427 4.79 -17.76 26.98
CA LEU A 427 4.78 -18.71 28.09
C LEU A 427 4.01 -20.02 27.80
N SER A 428 3.48 -20.22 26.60
CA SER A 428 2.83 -21.47 26.24
C SER A 428 3.91 -22.51 25.95
N HIS A 429 4.01 -23.55 26.79
CA HIS A 429 4.78 -24.77 26.52
C HIS A 429 4.13 -25.65 25.42
N HIS A 430 3.17 -25.11 24.65
CA HIS A 430 2.35 -25.84 23.70
C HIS A 430 2.60 -25.31 22.29
N GLY A 431 3.76 -25.68 21.74
CA GLY A 431 4.08 -25.55 20.32
C GLY A 431 3.41 -26.61 19.43
N HIS A 432 2.31 -27.21 19.88
CA HIS A 432 1.56 -28.20 19.12
C HIS A 432 0.14 -27.69 18.89
N ASP A 433 -0.28 -27.65 17.63
CA ASP A 433 -1.65 -27.45 17.21
C ASP A 433 -2.54 -28.51 17.84
N MET A 434 -3.07 -28.22 19.02
CA MET A 434 -4.12 -29.02 19.62
C MET A 434 -5.36 -28.93 18.72
N PRO A 435 -6.08 -30.04 18.49
CA PRO A 435 -7.32 -30.01 17.70
C PRO A 435 -8.27 -28.93 18.20
N GLY A 436 -8.72 -28.06 17.30
CA GLY A 436 -9.63 -26.96 17.63
C GLY A 436 -8.97 -25.67 18.15
N LEU A 437 -7.63 -25.58 18.24
CA LEU A 437 -6.95 -24.37 18.71
C LEU A 437 -7.16 -23.19 17.75
N ARG A 438 -7.18 -23.45 16.44
CA ARG A 438 -7.44 -22.44 15.40
C ARG A 438 -8.80 -21.76 15.62
N GLU A 439 -9.85 -22.56 15.76
CA GLU A 439 -11.22 -22.07 15.97
C GLU A 439 -11.33 -21.32 17.31
N LYS A 440 -10.68 -21.81 18.36
CA LYS A 440 -10.60 -21.13 19.67
C LYS A 440 -9.90 -19.77 19.57
N ARG A 441 -8.82 -19.65 18.80
CA ARG A 441 -8.12 -18.38 18.56
C ARG A 441 -9.05 -17.39 17.87
N ILE A 442 -9.68 -17.80 16.78
CA ILE A 442 -10.59 -16.96 15.99
C ILE A 442 -11.75 -16.48 16.86
N GLU A 443 -12.44 -17.37 17.57
CA GLU A 443 -13.58 -16.99 18.41
C GLU A 443 -13.17 -16.07 19.56
N SER A 444 -12.00 -16.29 20.18
CA SER A 444 -11.47 -15.40 21.21
C SER A 444 -11.22 -13.99 20.65
N MET A 445 -10.58 -13.87 19.49
CA MET A 445 -10.32 -12.59 18.85
C MET A 445 -11.61 -11.88 18.41
N LYS A 446 -12.58 -12.60 17.83
CA LYS A 446 -13.89 -12.04 17.49
C LYS A 446 -14.62 -11.50 18.73
N LYS A 447 -14.54 -12.19 19.87
CA LYS A 447 -15.08 -11.68 21.16
C LYS A 447 -14.41 -10.38 21.59
N VAL A 448 -13.08 -10.28 21.49
CA VAL A 448 -12.38 -9.03 21.78
C VAL A 448 -12.83 -7.90 20.86
N VAL A 449 -12.94 -8.14 19.55
CA VAL A 449 -13.47 -7.15 18.59
C VAL A 449 -14.89 -6.71 18.99
N ARG A 450 -15.77 -7.64 19.38
CA ARG A 450 -17.12 -7.31 19.85
C ARG A 450 -17.11 -6.46 21.12
N ILE A 451 -16.20 -6.71 22.06
CA ILE A 451 -16.06 -5.88 23.28
C ILE A 451 -15.63 -4.45 22.92
N LEU A 452 -14.68 -4.32 21.99
CA LEU A 452 -14.11 -3.02 21.62
C LEU A 452 -15.03 -2.17 20.74
N TYR A 453 -15.84 -2.81 19.88
CA TYR A 453 -16.62 -2.16 18.83
C TYR A 453 -18.14 -2.42 18.86
N GLY A 454 -18.59 -3.50 19.51
CA GLY A 454 -19.97 -3.98 19.44
C GLY A 454 -20.98 -3.28 20.36
N SER A 455 -20.54 -2.48 21.34
CA SER A 455 -21.39 -1.75 22.29
C SER A 455 -21.48 -0.24 22.03
N ARG A 456 -20.91 0.26 20.92
CA ARG A 456 -20.92 1.69 20.59
C ARG A 456 -22.26 2.06 19.96
N SER A 457 -23.00 3.02 20.54
CA SER A 457 -24.25 3.55 19.97
C SER A 457 -24.03 4.05 18.54
N GLU A 458 -25.06 3.93 17.68
CA GLU A 458 -25.05 4.40 16.28
C GLU A 458 -24.58 5.86 16.13
N GLU A 459 -24.82 6.69 17.15
CA GLU A 459 -24.44 8.10 17.20
C GLU A 459 -22.92 8.31 17.41
N ARG A 460 -22.24 7.38 18.12
CA ARG A 460 -20.76 7.31 18.20
C ARG A 460 -20.14 6.54 17.04
N GLN A 461 -20.91 5.74 16.30
CA GLN A 461 -20.45 5.11 15.07
C GLN A 461 -20.36 6.10 13.91
N LYS A 462 -21.24 7.11 13.86
CA LYS A 462 -21.14 8.26 12.91
C LYS A 462 -19.91 9.13 13.16
N THR A 463 -19.45 9.20 14.40
CA THR A 463 -18.19 9.83 14.82
C THR A 463 -17.09 8.80 15.07
N SER A 464 -17.28 7.55 14.62
CA SER A 464 -16.27 6.52 14.81
C SER A 464 -14.99 7.04 14.21
N ASN A 465 -13.99 7.26 15.06
CA ASN A 465 -12.59 7.28 14.67
C ASN A 465 -12.30 5.90 14.08
N LYS A 466 -12.77 5.67 12.85
CA LYS A 466 -12.31 4.62 11.93
C LYS A 466 -10.92 5.02 11.46
N ILE A 467 -10.05 5.19 12.44
CA ILE A 467 -8.72 5.65 12.25
C ILE A 467 -7.90 5.14 13.43
N GLY A 468 -7.65 3.83 13.43
CA GLY A 468 -6.67 3.20 14.32
C GLY A 468 -5.25 3.78 14.20
N TRP A 469 -5.05 4.73 13.27
CA TRP A 469 -3.81 5.42 12.94
C TRP A 469 -3.84 6.94 13.18
N ILE A 470 -4.94 7.53 13.67
CA ILE A 470 -5.01 8.96 14.00
C ILE A 470 -4.95 9.15 15.51
N TYR A 471 -3.99 9.99 15.89
CA TYR A 471 -3.69 10.54 17.20
C TYR A 471 -4.91 11.04 17.97
#